data_AF-A0A1V4M652-F1
#
_entry.id   AF-A0A1V4M652-F1
#
_cell.length_a   1.000
_cell.length_b   1.000
_cell.length_c   1.000
_cell.angle_alpha   90.00
_cell.angle_beta   90.00
_cell.angle_gamma   90.00
#
_symmetry.space_group_name_H-M   'P 1'
#
loop_
_entity.id
_entity.type
_entity.pdbx_description
1 polymer ?
#
loop_
_entity_poly.entity_id
_entity_poly.type
_entity_poly.pdbx_seq_one_letter_code
_entity_poly.pdbx_strand_id
1 'polypeptide(L)'
;MLPKTKRIKDPKAIEAARRPYCVFCGYSGGDLQVHHIHTKGSGGGDTEDNLICLCVVCHARAHSGEISKKELEWFLDVDLKRRAHE
;
A
#
# COMPACT_ATOMS: atom_id res chain seq x y z
N MET A 1 -27.51 -10.55 7.22
CA MET A 1 -26.22 -10.44 6.52
C MET A 1 -25.96 -8.96 6.28
N LEU A 2 -24.92 -8.38 6.88
CA LEU A 2 -24.58 -6.98 6.61
C LEU A 2 -24.18 -6.85 5.14
N PRO A 3 -24.74 -5.90 4.37
CA PRO A 3 -24.33 -5.68 3.00
C PRO A 3 -22.83 -5.32 3.00
N LYS A 4 -22.02 -6.12 2.32
CA LYS A 4 -20.60 -5.80 2.13
C LYS A 4 -20.55 -4.52 1.29
N THR A 5 -19.99 -3.45 1.84
CA THR A 5 -19.77 -2.19 1.14
C THR A 5 -19.17 -2.44 -0.24
N LYS A 6 -19.76 -1.83 -1.27
CA LYS A 6 -19.31 -1.98 -2.66
C LYS A 6 -17.87 -1.47 -2.77
N ARG A 7 -16.97 -2.34 -3.24
CA ARG A 7 -15.53 -2.03 -3.38
C ARG A 7 -15.31 -0.78 -4.23
N ILE A 8 -14.55 0.17 -3.69
CA ILE A 8 -13.96 1.26 -4.47
C ILE A 8 -12.87 0.66 -5.35
N LYS A 9 -13.09 0.69 -6.67
CA LYS A 9 -12.09 0.30 -7.67
C LYS A 9 -11.63 1.57 -8.37
N ASP A 10 -10.42 2.01 -8.06
CA ASP A 10 -9.87 3.24 -8.62
C ASP A 10 -8.47 2.98 -9.18
N PRO A 11 -8.35 2.72 -10.49
CA PRO A 11 -7.04 2.44 -11.09
C PRO A 11 -6.09 3.65 -10.99
N LYS A 12 -6.63 4.87 -10.92
CA LYS A 12 -5.81 6.09 -10.78
C LYS A 12 -5.15 6.15 -9.40
N ALA A 13 -5.83 5.74 -8.34
CA ALA A 13 -5.27 5.64 -7.00
C ALA A 13 -4.11 4.64 -6.95
N ILE A 14 -4.23 3.51 -7.67
CA ILE A 14 -3.14 2.52 -7.80
C ILE A 14 -1.94 3.12 -8.52
N GLU A 15 -2.16 3.85 -9.62
CA GLU A 15 -1.07 4.52 -10.32
C GLU A 15 -0.43 5.63 -9.47
N ALA A 16 -1.22 6.44 -8.79
CA ALA A 16 -0.75 7.52 -7.91
C ALA A 16 0.07 6.99 -6.72
N ALA A 17 -0.23 5.78 -6.25
CA ALA A 17 0.52 5.11 -5.19
C ALA A 17 1.90 4.58 -5.63
N ARG A 18 2.20 4.48 -6.94
CA ARG A 18 3.51 4.01 -7.41
C ARG A 18 4.63 4.96 -7.00
N ARG A 19 5.77 4.41 -6.59
CA ARG A 19 6.95 5.18 -6.20
C ARG A 19 8.20 4.61 -6.90
N PRO A 20 9.27 5.42 -7.05
CA PRO A 20 10.55 4.94 -7.57
C PRO A 20 11.37 4.18 -6.50
N TYR A 21 10.83 4.03 -5.29
CA TYR A 21 11.42 3.29 -4.18
C TYR A 21 10.36 2.50 -3.40
N CYS A 22 10.82 1.49 -2.67
CA CYS A 22 10.02 0.79 -1.66
C CYS A 22 9.80 1.70 -0.45
N VAL A 23 8.55 2.02 -0.13
CA VAL A 23 8.19 2.91 0.99
C VAL A 23 8.61 2.32 2.34
N PHE A 24 8.67 0.99 2.46
CA PHE A 24 9.05 0.30 3.69
C PHE A 24 10.56 0.25 3.93
N CYS A 25 11.36 -0.15 2.92
CA CYS A 25 12.81 -0.36 3.09
C CYS A 25 13.70 0.65 2.38
N GLY A 26 13.13 1.58 1.60
CA GLY A 26 13.87 2.59 0.84
C GLY A 26 14.56 2.08 -0.43
N TYR A 27 14.47 0.78 -0.74
CA TYR A 27 15.11 0.22 -1.93
C TYR A 27 14.59 0.86 -3.22
N SER A 28 15.48 1.48 -4.00
CA SER A 28 15.20 2.08 -5.30
C SER A 28 15.84 1.25 -6.41
N GLY A 29 15.03 0.61 -7.24
CA GLY A 29 15.48 -0.29 -8.32
C GLY A 29 14.60 -1.54 -8.44
N GLY A 30 14.83 -2.33 -9.49
CA GLY A 30 14.08 -3.56 -9.76
C GLY A 30 12.56 -3.37 -9.87
N ASP A 31 11.81 -4.45 -9.66
CA ASP A 31 10.35 -4.43 -9.70
C ASP A 31 9.74 -3.90 -8.37
N LEU A 32 8.96 -2.83 -8.50
CA LEU A 32 8.16 -2.23 -7.43
C LEU A 32 6.67 -2.49 -7.69
N GLN A 33 5.94 -2.88 -6.65
CA GLN A 33 4.55 -3.32 -6.71
C GLN A 33 3.71 -2.57 -5.66
N VAL A 34 2.48 -2.21 -6.02
CA VAL A 34 1.54 -1.58 -5.09
C VAL A 34 0.81 -2.68 -4.31
N HIS A 35 0.88 -2.59 -2.99
CA HIS A 35 0.27 -3.50 -2.04
C HIS A 35 -0.98 -2.88 -1.40
N HIS A 36 -2.04 -3.67 -1.24
CA HIS A 36 -3.20 -3.32 -0.42
C HIS A 36 -2.97 -3.76 1.03
N ILE A 37 -2.80 -2.81 1.95
CA ILE A 37 -2.51 -3.11 3.37
C ILE A 37 -3.70 -3.86 4.01
N HIS A 38 -4.91 -3.35 3.78
CA HIS A 38 -6.15 -4.02 4.11
C HIS A 38 -6.67 -4.76 2.88
N THR A 39 -6.76 -6.08 3.01
CA THR A 39 -7.13 -6.94 1.89
C THR A 39 -8.62 -6.79 1.53
N LYS A 40 -8.95 -7.23 0.32
CA LYS A 40 -10.31 -7.20 -0.27
C LYS A 40 -11.39 -7.82 0.64
N GLY A 41 -11.02 -8.79 1.48
CA GLY A 41 -11.93 -9.46 2.42
C GLY A 41 -12.26 -8.62 3.67
N SER A 42 -11.40 -7.66 4.01
CA SER A 42 -11.56 -6.76 5.16
C SER A 42 -12.16 -5.39 4.80
N GLY A 43 -12.63 -5.21 3.56
CA GLY A 43 -13.23 -3.94 3.11
C GLY A 43 -12.22 -2.91 2.58
N GLY A 44 -10.95 -3.28 2.38
CA GLY A 44 -9.95 -2.38 1.81
C GLY A 44 -10.22 -2.06 0.34
N GLY A 45 -10.44 -0.77 0.05
CA GLY A 45 -10.61 -0.24 -1.30
C GLY A 45 -9.28 0.17 -1.95
N ASP A 46 -9.35 0.59 -3.21
CA ASP A 46 -8.22 1.25 -3.88
C ASP A 46 -8.19 2.72 -3.42
N THR A 47 -7.72 2.97 -2.19
CA THR A 47 -7.63 4.30 -1.56
C THR A 47 -6.17 4.64 -1.23
N GLU A 48 -5.80 5.92 -1.26
CA GLU A 48 -4.42 6.34 -1.02
C GLU A 48 -3.86 5.92 0.35
N ASP A 49 -4.71 5.89 1.38
CA ASP A 49 -4.42 5.40 2.74
C ASP A 49 -4.30 3.87 2.85
N ASN A 50 -4.64 3.12 1.80
CA ASN A 50 -4.59 1.66 1.79
C ASN A 50 -3.60 1.08 0.78
N LEU A 51 -2.93 1.93 -0.01
CA LEU A 51 -2.05 1.53 -1.11
C LEU A 51 -0.61 1.96 -0.83
N ILE A 52 0.28 1.00 -0.64
CA ILE A 52 1.71 1.24 -0.38
C ILE A 52 2.60 0.62 -1.46
N CYS A 53 3.60 1.37 -1.95
CA CYS A 53 4.55 0.86 -2.93
C CYS A 53 5.70 0.10 -2.25
N LEU A 54 5.87 -1.18 -2.59
CA LEU A 54 6.86 -2.09 -2.01
C LEU A 54 7.72 -2.75 -3.09
N CYS A 55 8.96 -3.10 -2.77
CA CYS A 55 9.73 -4.03 -3.60
C CYS A 55 9.17 -5.45 -3.48
N VAL A 56 9.46 -6.31 -4.45
CA VAL A 56 8.99 -7.71 -4.48
C VAL A 56 9.26 -8.47 -3.16
N VAL A 57 10.38 -8.19 -2.48
CA VAL A 57 10.73 -8.82 -1.21
C VAL A 57 9.82 -8.36 -0.08
N CYS A 58 9.69 -7.04 0.11
CA CYS A 58 8.78 -6.49 1.13
C CYS A 58 7.32 -6.82 0.84
N HIS A 59 6.94 -6.85 -0.44
CA HIS A 59 5.62 -7.26 -0.87
C HIS A 59 5.31 -8.70 -0.45
N ALA A 60 6.24 -9.65 -0.70
CA ALA A 60 6.09 -11.03 -0.26
C ALA A 60 6.01 -11.14 1.27
N ARG A 61 6.90 -10.46 2.00
CA ARG A 61 6.91 -10.44 3.48
C ARG A 61 5.62 -9.88 4.07
N ALA A 62 5.02 -8.87 3.44
CA ALA A 62 3.71 -8.34 3.83
C ALA A 62 2.59 -9.38 3.66
N HIS A 63 2.58 -10.13 2.55
CA HIS A 63 1.62 -11.24 2.36
C HIS A 63 1.83 -12.38 3.36
N SER A 64 3.08 -12.67 3.71
CA SER A 64 3.43 -13.69 4.71
C SER A 64 3.11 -13.27 6.15
N GLY A 65 2.78 -11.99 6.38
CA GLY A 65 2.56 -11.44 7.72
C GLY A 65 3.83 -11.18 8.53
N GLU A 66 5.01 -11.22 7.89
CA GLU A 66 6.29 -10.87 8.52
C GLU A 66 6.44 -9.36 8.74
N ILE A 67 5.73 -8.56 7.95
CA ILE A 67 5.57 -7.12 8.15
C ILE A 67 4.13 -6.90 8.59
N SER A 68 3.93 -6.29 9.75
CA SER A 68 2.58 -6.05 10.26
C SER A 68 1.88 -4.96 9.46
N LYS A 69 0.54 -5.03 9.37
CA LYS A 69 -0.27 -3.98 8.74
C LYS A 69 0.00 -2.61 9.36
N LYS A 70 0.13 -2.58 10.70
CA LYS A 70 0.40 -1.36 11.46
C LYS A 70 1.72 -0.70 11.07
N GLU A 71 2.75 -1.50 10.78
CA GLU A 71 4.01 -0.96 10.25
C GLU A 71 3.80 -0.37 8.85
N LEU A 72 3.11 -1.10 7.95
CA LEU A 72 2.84 -0.58 6.61
C LEU A 72 2.00 0.71 6.64
N GLU A 73 0.99 0.79 7.51
CA GLU A 73 0.17 2.00 7.73
C GLU A 73 1.05 3.18 8.18
N TRP A 74 1.96 2.94 9.13
CA TRP A 74 2.88 3.97 9.61
C TRP A 74 3.82 4.47 8.51
N PHE A 75 4.43 3.56 7.74
CA PHE A 75 5.30 3.94 6.62
C PHE A 75 4.54 4.66 5.51
N LEU A 76 3.30 4.26 5.23
CA LEU A 76 2.44 4.95 4.27
C LEU A 76 2.08 6.36 4.73
N ASP A 77 1.69 6.55 5.99
CA ASP A 77 1.42 7.88 6.56
C ASP A 77 2.64 8.80 6.45
N VAL A 78 3.84 8.29 6.77
CA VAL A 78 5.09 9.06 6.62
C VAL A 78 5.33 9.44 5.16
N ASP A 79 5.11 8.53 4.22
CA ASP A 79 5.27 8.81 2.79
C ASP A 79 4.22 9.82 2.28
N LEU A 80 2.96 9.69 2.70
CA LEU A 80 1.89 10.63 2.34
C LEU A 80 2.19 12.04 2.86
N LYS A 81 2.72 12.15 4.08
CA LYS A 81 3.15 13.45 4.64
C LYS A 81 4.29 14.05 3.86
N ARG A 82 5.28 13.27 3.43
CA ARG A 82 6.39 13.78 2.60
C ARG A 82 5.88 14.40 1.31
N ARG A 83 4.95 13.72 0.62
CA ARG A 83 4.31 14.22 -0.62
C ARG A 83 3.60 15.56 -0.44
N ALA A 84 3.02 15.82 0.72
CA ALA A 84 2.27 17.04 0.99
C ALA A 84 3.16 18.28 1.19
N HIS A 85 4.46 18.07 1.39
CA HIS A 85 5.45 19.12 1.63
C HIS A 85 6.37 19.39 0.42
N GLU A 86 6.17 18.68 -0.69
CA GLU A 86 6.87 18.87 -1.98
C GLU A 86 5.99 19.62 -2.97
#